data_AF-V4UE01-F1
#
_entry.id   AF-V4UE01-F1
#
_cell.length_a   1.000
_cell.length_b   1.000
_cell.length_c   1.000
_cell.angle_alpha   90.00
_cell.angle_beta   90.00
_cell.angle_gamma   90.00
#
_symmetry.space_group_name_H-M   'P 1'
#
loop_
_entity.id
_entity.type
_entity.pdbx_description
1 polymer ?
#
loop_
_entity_poly.entity_id
_entity_poly.type
_entity_poly.pdbx_seq_one_letter_code
_entity_poly.pdbx_strand_id
1 'polypeptide(L)'
;KIKTVALTNFDTERLRIILENGIPVVSNQVQHSVVDMRPQQKMAELCQLTGVKLITYGTVMGGLLSEKFLDTNLSIPFAGPPLNTPSLQKYKRVQSPSIYY
;
A
#
# COMPACT_ATOMS: atom_id res chain seq x y z
N LYS A 1 -22.07 9.82 17.91
CA LYS A 1 -21.22 11.02 17.66
C LYS A 1 -19.82 10.54 17.28
N ILE A 2 -19.17 11.16 16.28
CA ILE A 2 -17.83 10.77 15.80
C ILE A 2 -16.75 11.37 16.73
N LYS A 3 -15.70 10.60 17.06
CA LYS A 3 -14.60 11.03 17.95
C LYS A 3 -13.37 11.57 17.22
N THR A 4 -13.05 11.04 16.05
CA THR A 4 -11.81 11.33 15.31
C THR A 4 -12.05 11.26 13.80
N VAL A 5 -11.20 11.95 13.02
CA VAL A 5 -11.20 11.91 11.56
C VAL A 5 -9.90 11.27 11.07
N ALA A 6 -10.01 10.37 10.10
CA ALA A 6 -8.88 9.68 9.47
C ALA A 6 -8.99 9.73 7.95
N LEU A 7 -7.85 9.57 7.27
CA LEU A 7 -7.75 9.54 5.82
C LEU A 7 -7.38 8.14 5.32
N THR A 8 -7.73 7.87 4.07
CA THR A 8 -7.35 6.64 3.37
C THR A 8 -6.90 7.01 1.96
N ASN A 9 -5.71 6.53 1.57
CA ASN A 9 -5.09 6.72 0.26
C ASN A 9 -4.78 8.17 -0.12
N PHE A 10 -4.60 9.06 0.86
CA PHE A 10 -4.11 10.41 0.59
C PHE A 10 -2.60 10.38 0.37
N ASP A 11 -2.13 11.07 -0.67
CA ASP A 11 -0.71 11.32 -0.87
C ASP A 11 -0.16 12.32 0.17
N THR A 12 1.17 12.44 0.20
CA THR A 12 1.87 13.27 1.17
C THR A 12 1.55 14.76 1.05
N GLU A 13 1.33 15.25 -0.17
CA GLU A 13 1.06 16.67 -0.43
C GLU A 13 -0.32 17.05 0.09
N ARG A 14 -1.34 16.26 -0.25
CA ARG A 14 -2.70 16.48 0.22
C ARG A 14 -2.83 16.30 1.73
N LEU A 15 -2.15 15.31 2.31
CA LEU A 15 -2.08 15.17 3.77
C LEU A 15 -1.50 16.43 4.42
N ARG A 16 -0.41 16.96 3.87
CA ARG A 16 0.21 18.19 4.38
C ARG A 16 -0.74 19.38 4.31
N ILE A 17 -1.37 19.62 3.16
CA ILE A 17 -2.33 20.72 2.99
C ILE A 17 -3.45 20.63 4.03
N ILE A 18 -4.00 19.43 4.27
CA ILE A 18 -5.06 19.22 5.26
C ILE A 18 -4.59 19.59 6.67
N LEU A 19 -3.38 19.18 7.04
CA LEU A 19 -2.78 19.48 8.34
C LEU A 19 -2.47 20.97 8.51
N GLU A 20 -1.95 21.63 7.47
CA GLU A 20 -1.67 23.07 7.44
C GLU A 20 -2.95 23.91 7.59
N ASN A 21 -4.10 23.39 7.14
CA ASN A 21 -5.41 24.00 7.36
C ASN A 21 -6.01 23.70 8.75
N GLY A 22 -5.24 23.09 9.67
CA GLY A 22 -5.63 22.86 11.05
C GLY A 22 -6.66 21.73 11.25
N ILE A 23 -6.87 20.87 10.25
CA ILE A 23 -7.81 19.74 10.37
C ILE A 23 -7.14 18.62 11.17
N PRO A 24 -7.72 18.17 12.31
CA PRO A 24 -7.08 17.23 13.22
C PRO A 24 -7.24 15.77 12.74
N VAL A 25 -6.50 15.41 11.68
CA VAL A 25 -6.43 14.04 11.16
C VAL A 25 -5.59 13.17 12.09
N VAL A 26 -6.12 12.04 12.53
CA VAL A 26 -5.41 11.14 13.48
C VAL A 26 -4.56 10.09 12.77
N SER A 27 -4.93 9.70 11.55
CA SER A 27 -4.20 8.70 10.77
C SER A 27 -4.43 8.83 9.27
N ASN A 28 -3.48 8.33 8.48
CA ASN A 28 -3.64 8.07 7.05
C ASN A 28 -3.34 6.59 6.76
N GLN A 29 -4.29 5.88 6.17
CA GLN A 29 -4.14 4.49 5.76
C GLN A 29 -3.71 4.40 4.29
N VAL A 30 -2.56 3.77 3.98
CA VAL A 30 -2.00 3.69 2.61
C VAL A 30 -1.40 2.33 2.27
N GLN A 31 -1.23 2.05 0.97
CA GLN A 31 -0.54 0.85 0.50
C GLN A 31 0.96 0.98 0.79
N HIS A 32 1.53 0.01 1.50
CA HIS A 32 2.96 -0.11 1.73
C HIS A 32 3.35 -1.57 1.89
N SER A 33 4.43 -1.98 1.23
CA SER A 33 5.00 -3.32 1.36
C SER A 33 6.49 -3.27 1.03
N VAL A 34 7.16 -4.42 1.12
CA VAL A 34 8.57 -4.55 0.72
C VAL A 34 8.80 -4.27 -0.77
N VAL A 35 7.76 -4.39 -1.61
CA VAL A 35 7.83 -4.04 -3.04
C VAL A 35 7.29 -2.65 -3.35
N ASP A 36 6.47 -2.08 -2.45
CA ASP A 36 5.88 -0.76 -2.61
C ASP A 36 6.30 0.14 -1.44
N MET A 37 7.47 0.75 -1.59
CA MET A 37 8.09 1.61 -0.59
C MET A 37 7.77 3.10 -0.80
N ARG A 38 6.81 3.46 -1.67
CA ARG A 38 6.49 4.86 -1.98
C ARG A 38 6.17 5.70 -0.74
N PRO A 39 5.39 5.23 0.24
CA PRO A 39 5.13 6.03 1.45
C PRO A 39 6.38 6.30 2.31
N GLN A 40 7.41 5.46 2.22
CA GLN A 40 8.64 5.63 2.99
C GLN A 40 9.43 6.87 2.56
N GLN A 41 9.28 7.34 1.32
CA GLN A 41 10.07 8.45 0.80
C GLN A 41 9.81 9.78 1.50
N LYS A 42 8.53 10.14 1.70
CA LYS A 42 8.13 11.44 2.28
C LYS A 42 7.00 11.36 3.30
N MET A 43 6.12 10.36 3.17
CA MET A 43 4.93 10.27 4.02
C MET A 43 5.28 9.83 5.44
N ALA A 44 6.20 8.87 5.57
CA ALA A 44 6.69 8.42 6.87
C ALA A 44 7.28 9.58 7.69
N GLU A 45 8.11 10.42 7.07
CA GLU A 45 8.69 11.60 7.69
C GLU A 45 7.61 12.61 8.11
N LEU A 46 6.68 12.96 7.20
CA LEU A 46 5.58 13.87 7.51
C LEU A 46 4.74 13.38 8.71
N CYS A 47 4.39 12.10 8.72
CA CYS A 47 3.64 11.48 9.81
C CYS A 47 4.42 11.52 11.14
N GLN A 48 5.74 11.31 11.09
CA GLN A 48 6.60 11.40 12.27
C GLN A 48 6.66 12.82 12.83
N LEU A 49 6.80 13.83 11.97
CA LEU A 49 6.86 15.24 12.37
C LEU A 49 5.53 15.77 12.93
N THR A 50 4.41 15.31 12.37
CA THR A 50 3.06 15.84 12.70
C THR A 50 2.34 15.03 13.77
N GLY A 51 2.83 13.83 14.10
CA GLY A 51 2.19 12.90 15.02
C GLY A 51 1.04 12.09 14.42
N VAL A 52 0.69 12.31 13.15
CA VAL A 52 -0.31 11.53 12.41
C VAL A 52 0.15 10.07 12.31
N LYS A 53 -0.74 9.12 12.58
CA LYS A 53 -0.40 7.69 12.47
C LYS A 53 -0.45 7.23 11.01
N LEU A 54 0.62 6.59 10.55
CA LEU A 54 0.66 5.91 9.26
C LEU A 54 0.21 4.45 9.42
N ILE A 55 -0.93 4.09 8.83
CA ILE A 55 -1.45 2.71 8.84
C ILE A 55 -1.22 2.10 7.46
N THR A 56 -0.64 0.91 7.40
CA THR A 56 -0.27 0.30 6.12
C THR A 56 -1.12 -0.93 5.82
N TYR A 57 -1.52 -1.08 4.55
CA TYR A 57 -2.14 -2.30 4.04
C TYR A 57 -1.37 -2.85 2.83
N GLY A 58 -1.69 -4.09 2.44
CA GLY A 58 -1.05 -4.73 1.29
C GLY A 58 0.37 -5.23 1.56
N THR A 59 0.77 -5.30 2.84
CA THR A 59 2.11 -5.68 3.32
C THR A 59 2.60 -7.00 2.73
N VAL A 60 1.70 -7.98 2.57
CA VAL A 60 1.97 -9.32 1.99
C VAL A 60 1.42 -9.51 0.58
N MET A 61 1.12 -8.41 -0.14
CA MET A 61 0.65 -8.44 -1.53
C MET A 61 -0.59 -9.33 -1.75
N GLY A 62 -1.57 -9.26 -0.83
CA GLY A 62 -2.79 -10.08 -0.91
C GLY A 62 -2.53 -11.58 -0.74
N GLY A 63 -1.40 -11.96 -0.17
CA GLY A 63 -0.97 -13.36 0.02
C GLY A 63 0.04 -13.85 -1.01
N LEU A 64 0.45 -13.01 -1.97
CA LEU A 64 1.46 -13.39 -2.96
C LEU A 64 2.83 -13.65 -2.33
N LEU A 65 3.17 -12.94 -1.25
CA LEU A 65 4.35 -13.22 -0.42
C LEU A 65 4.03 -14.30 0.61
N SER A 66 3.71 -15.51 0.15
CA SER A 66 3.50 -16.68 0.99
C SER A 66 4.11 -17.93 0.38
N GLU A 67 4.35 -18.95 1.21
CA GLU A 67 4.93 -20.24 0.80
C GLU A 67 4.18 -20.91 -0.35
N LYS A 68 2.87 -20.64 -0.49
CA LYS A 68 2.03 -21.18 -1.58
C LYS A 68 2.55 -20.82 -2.97
N PHE A 69 3.23 -19.68 -3.09
CA PHE A 69 3.73 -19.15 -4.36
C PHE A 69 5.26 -19.23 -4.45
N LEU A 70 5.93 -19.83 -3.46
CA LEU A 70 7.37 -20.06 -3.52
C LEU A 70 7.71 -21.01 -4.68
N ASP A 71 8.80 -20.71 -5.40
CA ASP A 71 9.29 -21.45 -6.56
C ASP A 71 8.27 -21.69 -7.69
N THR A 72 7.16 -20.95 -7.65
CA THR A 72 6.09 -21.07 -8.63
C THR A 72 6.31 -20.08 -9.76
N ASN A 73 6.40 -20.59 -10.99
CA ASN A 73 6.45 -19.72 -12.16
C ASN A 73 5.05 -19.24 -12.55
N LEU A 74 4.66 -18.07 -12.01
CA LEU A 74 3.37 -17.45 -12.29
C LEU A 74 3.15 -17.04 -13.76
N SER A 75 4.18 -17.06 -14.61
CA SER A 75 4.03 -16.79 -16.04
C SER A 75 3.44 -17.99 -16.81
N ILE A 76 3.59 -19.20 -16.29
CA ILE A 76 3.05 -20.42 -16.90
C ILE A 76 1.60 -20.60 -16.44
N PRO A 77 0.62 -20.68 -17.36
CA PRO A 77 -0.76 -20.95 -17.00
C PRO A 77 -0.87 -22.25 -16.18
N PHE A 78 -1.65 -22.22 -15.10
CA PHE A 78 -1.95 -23.37 -14.24
C PHE A 78 -0.77 -23.99 -13.46
N ALA A 79 0.45 -23.45 -13.56
CA ALA A 79 1.64 -23.97 -12.86
C ALA A 79 1.72 -23.57 -11.36
N GLY A 80 0.66 -23.01 -10.80
CA GLY A 80 0.66 -22.46 -9.44
C GLY A 80 -0.75 -22.29 -8.85
N PRO A 81 -0.84 -21.88 -7.57
CA PRO A 81 -2.14 -21.62 -6.95
C PRO A 81 -2.93 -20.56 -7.73
N PRO A 82 -4.27 -20.68 -7.77
CA PRO A 82 -5.10 -19.74 -8.52
C PRO A 82 -5.00 -18.33 -7.95
N LEU A 83 -4.86 -17.33 -8.82
CA LEU A 83 -4.94 -15.91 -8.47
C LEU A 83 -6.41 -15.47 -8.43
N ASN A 84 -7.13 -15.99 -7.44
CA ASN A 84 -8.57 -15.88 -7.30
C ASN A 84 -9.07 -14.54 -6.73
N THR A 85 -8.17 -13.63 -6.32
CA THR A 85 -8.55 -12.30 -5.83
C THR A 85 -8.08 -11.18 -6.77
N PRO A 86 -8.84 -10.06 -6.86
CA PRO A 86 -8.41 -8.89 -7.62
C PRO A 86 -7.04 -8.34 -7.17
N SER A 87 -6.73 -8.44 -5.87
CA SER A 87 -5.43 -8.03 -5.32
C SER A 87 -4.28 -8.89 -5.87
N LEU A 88 -4.41 -10.22 -5.84
CA LEU A 88 -3.39 -11.13 -6.38
C LEU A 88 -3.14 -10.88 -7.86
N GLN A 89 -4.20 -10.67 -8.65
CA GLN A 89 -4.08 -10.33 -10.06
C GLN A 89 -3.41 -8.98 -10.29
N LYS A 90 -3.74 -7.96 -9.49
CA LYS A 90 -3.09 -6.65 -9.53
C LYS A 90 -1.58 -6.78 -9.26
N TYR A 91 -1.21 -7.52 -8.22
CA TYR A 91 0.18 -7.66 -7.80
C TYR A 91 1.03 -8.46 -8.79
N LYS A 92 0.47 -9.48 -9.46
CA LYS A 92 1.15 -10.15 -10.58
C LYS A 92 1.53 -9.18 -11.69
N ARG A 93 0.59 -8.30 -12.09
CA ARG A 93 0.82 -7.31 -13.16
C ARG A 93 1.92 -6.31 -12.80
N VAL A 94 1.94 -5.83 -11.55
CA VAL A 94 2.95 -4.89 -11.07
C VAL A 94 4.36 -5.50 -11.07
N GLN A 95 4.49 -6.82 -10.87
CA GLN A 95 5.77 -7.52 -10.95
C GLN A 95 6.19 -7.90 -12.38
N SER A 96 5.31 -7.80 -13.38
CA SER A 96 5.68 -8.06 -14.78
C SER A 96 6.42 -6.84 -15.38
N PRO A 97 7.64 -7.00 -15.93
CA PRO A 97 8.46 -5.89 -16.44
C PRO A 97 7.82 -5.05 -17.55
N SER A 98 6.73 -5.51 -18.16
CA SER A 98 6.11 -4.92 -19.34
C SER A 98 5.24 -3.67 -19.08
N ILE A 99 5.17 -3.16 -17.85
CA ILE A 99 4.30 -2.00 -17.50
C ILE A 99 5.10 -0.79 -16.97
N TYR A 100 6.41 -0.78 -17.19
CA TYR A 100 7.27 0.39 -16.97
C TYR A 100 7.77 0.93 -18.33
N TYR A 101 6.85 1.24 -19.23
CA TYR A 101 7.04 2.14 -20.38
C TYR A 101 5.73 2.89 -20.64
#